data_AF-A0A445GZT4-F1
#
_entry.id   AF-A0A445GZT4-F1
#
_cell.length_a   1.000
_cell.length_b   1.000
_cell.length_c   1.000
_cell.angle_alpha   90.00
_cell.angle_beta   90.00
_cell.angle_gamma   90.00
#
_symmetry.space_group_name_H-M   'P 1'
#
loop_
_entity.id
_entity.type
_entity.pdbx_description
1 polymer ?
#
loop_
_entity_poly.entity_id
_entity_poly.type
_entity_poly.pdbx_seq_one_letter_code
_entity_poly.pdbx_strand_id
1 'polypeptide(L)'
;MGCCQSSTLLRVGERETHPEKEKEKDHQRLSEAEKEGFDFSFSEFSLAELKAATNNFSSDYIVSESGEKAPNLVYKGRLQNHSRWIAVKKFSKSAWPDPKQFVEEASGVGKLRHPRLAILIGFCCDGDERLLVAEYMPNDTLAKHLFHWETQTIEWAMRLRVALYIAQALHYCSSEGRPLYHDLNAYRVLFDQEGDPRLSCFGFMKNSRDGKSYSTNLAYTPPEYLRNGRVTPESVIYSFGTVLLDLLSGKHIPPSQALDMIQGKNNMLLMDSHLEGKFSTEEATVVVNLASKCLQYEPRERPDTKDLVTTLAPLHTKPDVRSHIMLGIPKHEEAPSTPQRPLSAMGEACSRMDLTAIHQILVATHYRDDEGTNELSFQEWTQQMRDMLEARKRGDHAFRDKDFRTAIDNYSQVQFCTCLTL
;
A
#
# COMPACT_ATOMS: atom_id res chain seq x y z
N MET A 1 7.27 57.40 65.29
CA MET A 1 6.86 58.36 64.25
C MET A 1 8.11 58.81 63.52
N GLY A 2 8.29 58.38 62.27
CA GLY A 2 9.49 58.70 61.50
C GLY A 2 9.20 58.53 60.01
N CYS A 3 9.17 59.65 59.29
CA CYS A 3 9.29 59.71 57.84
C CYS A 3 10.71 59.33 57.42
N CYS A 4 10.87 58.65 56.28
CA CYS A 4 11.84 59.01 55.25
C CYS A 4 11.64 58.19 53.96
N GLN A 5 12.05 58.82 52.87
CA GLN A 5 11.86 58.53 51.45
C GLN A 5 12.38 57.15 50.99
N SER A 6 11.82 56.63 49.89
CA SER A 6 12.60 55.83 48.94
C SER A 6 12.14 56.02 47.49
N SER A 7 13.14 55.97 46.62
CA SER A 7 13.21 56.39 45.22
C SER A 7 12.59 55.38 44.24
N THR A 8 12.07 55.93 43.15
CA THR A 8 11.59 55.25 41.93
C THR A 8 12.76 54.75 41.06
N LEU A 9 12.60 53.60 40.38
CA LEU A 9 13.15 53.36 39.04
C LEU A 9 12.35 52.27 38.30
N LEU A 10 12.13 52.53 37.02
CA LEU A 10 11.19 51.92 36.08
C LEU A 10 11.48 50.44 35.75
N ARG A 11 10.41 49.62 35.64
CA ARG A 11 10.42 48.35 34.89
C ARG A 11 9.60 48.52 33.60
N VAL A 12 10.26 48.32 32.47
CA VAL A 12 9.64 48.10 31.15
C VAL A 12 9.03 46.69 31.16
N GLY A 13 7.77 46.56 30.76
CA GLY A 13 7.08 45.28 30.62
C GLY A 13 7.27 44.68 29.24
N GLU A 14 7.86 43.48 29.19
CA GLU A 14 7.86 42.61 28.01
C GLU A 14 6.51 41.85 27.94
N ARG A 15 5.92 41.77 26.75
CA ARG A 15 4.77 40.89 26.45
C ARG A 15 5.33 39.52 26.05
N GLU A 16 5.17 38.52 26.91
CA GLU A 16 5.30 37.12 26.53
C GLU A 16 4.00 36.64 25.86
N THR A 17 4.10 36.19 24.61
CA THR A 17 3.05 35.46 23.90
C THR A 17 3.25 33.95 24.12
N HIS A 18 2.29 33.31 24.81
CA HIS A 18 2.32 31.89 25.17
C HIS A 18 2.20 30.96 23.94
N PRO A 19 3.17 30.06 23.69
CA PRO A 19 3.13 29.06 22.61
C PRO A 19 2.40 27.75 22.97
N GLU A 20 1.78 27.66 24.14
CA GLU A 20 1.15 26.41 24.63
C GLU A 20 -0.25 26.16 24.06
N LYS A 21 -0.99 27.21 23.68
CA LYS A 21 -2.37 27.07 23.16
C LYS A 21 -2.47 26.62 21.70
N GLU A 22 -1.40 26.75 20.92
CA GLU A 22 -1.37 26.26 19.53
C GLU A 22 -1.05 24.76 19.47
N LYS A 23 -0.16 24.26 20.35
CA LYS A 23 0.14 22.82 20.46
C LYS A 23 -1.06 21.98 20.89
N GLU A 24 -1.90 22.53 21.77
CA GLU A 24 -3.10 21.84 22.26
C GLU A 24 -4.18 21.73 21.18
N LYS A 25 -4.31 22.75 20.32
CA LYS A 25 -5.23 22.74 19.16
C LYS A 25 -4.77 21.80 18.04
N ASP A 26 -3.47 21.67 17.80
CA ASP A 26 -2.94 20.70 16.83
C ASP A 26 -3.10 19.26 17.31
N HIS A 27 -2.91 18.97 18.61
CA HIS A 27 -3.20 17.65 19.18
C HIS A 27 -4.69 17.30 19.10
N GLN A 28 -5.57 18.28 19.24
CA GLN A 28 -7.01 18.08 19.17
C GLN A 28 -7.49 17.87 17.71
N ARG A 29 -6.91 18.58 16.73
CA ARG A 29 -7.18 18.36 15.30
C ARG A 29 -6.64 17.04 14.76
N LEU A 30 -5.49 16.58 15.26
CA LEU A 30 -4.95 15.25 14.96
C LEU A 30 -5.87 14.14 15.49
N SER A 31 -6.39 14.28 16.71
CA SER A 31 -7.28 13.26 17.31
C SER A 31 -8.70 13.21 16.73
N GLU A 32 -9.19 14.30 16.12
CA GLU A 32 -10.46 14.31 15.39
C GLU A 32 -10.34 13.70 13.98
N ALA A 33 -9.23 13.96 13.25
CA ALA A 33 -8.94 13.30 11.98
C ALA A 33 -8.63 11.80 12.12
N GLU A 34 -8.09 11.38 13.28
CA GLU A 34 -7.85 9.97 13.61
C GLU A 34 -9.14 9.16 13.76
N LYS A 35 -10.30 9.78 14.06
CA LYS A 35 -11.57 9.05 14.21
C LYS A 35 -12.29 8.78 12.89
N GLU A 36 -12.05 9.56 11.84
CA GLU A 36 -12.72 9.36 10.54
C GLU A 36 -12.09 8.22 9.71
N GLY A 37 -10.86 7.79 10.02
CA GLY A 37 -10.15 6.73 9.27
C GLY A 37 -10.30 5.30 9.81
N PHE A 38 -10.82 5.11 11.03
CA PHE A 38 -10.86 3.81 11.71
C PHE A 38 -12.28 3.29 11.97
N ASP A 39 -13.21 3.51 11.05
CA ASP A 39 -14.57 2.93 11.12
C ASP A 39 -14.59 1.42 10.79
N PHE A 40 -13.77 0.64 11.49
CA PHE A 40 -13.75 -0.80 11.40
C PHE A 40 -13.83 -1.45 12.78
N SER A 41 -15.03 -1.94 13.09
CA SER A 41 -15.14 -3.09 13.97
C SER A 41 -14.47 -4.29 13.29
N PHE A 42 -13.44 -4.84 13.93
CA PHE A 42 -12.84 -6.09 13.51
C PHE A 42 -13.92 -7.19 13.44
N SER A 43 -14.03 -7.90 12.32
CA SER A 43 -15.14 -8.82 12.05
C SER A 43 -14.71 -10.16 11.45
N GLU A 44 -15.59 -11.16 11.58
CA GLU A 44 -15.45 -12.44 10.91
C GLU A 44 -16.20 -12.42 9.57
N PHE A 45 -15.50 -12.78 8.50
CA PHE A 45 -16.01 -12.83 7.14
C PHE A 45 -16.33 -14.27 6.75
N SER A 46 -17.42 -14.46 6.00
CA SER A 46 -17.74 -15.77 5.43
C SER A 46 -16.82 -16.09 4.25
N LEU A 47 -16.53 -17.37 4.03
CA LEU A 47 -15.74 -17.79 2.86
C LEU A 47 -16.45 -17.44 1.55
N ALA A 48 -17.79 -17.51 1.52
CA ALA A 48 -18.59 -17.16 0.35
C ALA A 48 -18.43 -15.68 -0.03
N GLU A 49 -18.43 -14.79 0.96
CA GLU A 49 -18.19 -13.36 0.77
C GLU A 49 -16.79 -13.08 0.21
N LEU A 50 -15.76 -13.71 0.78
CA LEU A 50 -14.38 -13.52 0.30
C LEU A 50 -14.16 -14.11 -1.09
N LYS A 51 -14.83 -15.22 -1.43
CA LYS A 51 -14.85 -15.76 -2.80
C LYS A 51 -15.51 -14.77 -3.76
N ALA A 52 -16.67 -14.22 -3.41
CA ALA A 52 -17.35 -13.22 -4.25
C ALA A 52 -16.47 -11.98 -4.45
N ALA A 53 -15.81 -11.51 -3.38
CA ALA A 53 -14.97 -10.31 -3.43
C ALA A 53 -13.69 -10.48 -4.27
N THR A 54 -13.14 -11.69 -4.36
CA THR A 54 -11.85 -11.99 -5.03
C THR A 54 -12.01 -12.70 -6.37
N ASN A 55 -13.23 -12.76 -6.91
CA ASN A 55 -13.56 -13.55 -8.10
C ASN A 55 -13.11 -15.02 -7.96
N ASN A 56 -13.52 -15.64 -6.86
CA ASN A 56 -13.18 -17.00 -6.44
C ASN A 56 -11.66 -17.23 -6.33
N PHE A 57 -10.94 -16.27 -5.73
CA PHE A 57 -9.48 -16.29 -5.62
C PHE A 57 -8.79 -16.44 -6.99
N SER A 58 -9.26 -15.70 -7.99
CA SER A 58 -8.66 -15.70 -9.33
C SER A 58 -7.19 -15.26 -9.28
N SER A 59 -6.35 -15.85 -10.12
CA SER A 59 -4.95 -15.48 -10.25
C SER A 59 -4.77 -14.04 -10.75
N ASP A 60 -5.73 -13.49 -11.50
CA ASP A 60 -5.76 -12.09 -11.94
C ASP A 60 -5.84 -11.08 -10.78
N TYR A 61 -6.23 -11.56 -9.59
CA TYR A 61 -6.39 -10.76 -8.39
C TYR A 61 -5.21 -10.93 -7.42
N ILE A 62 -4.21 -11.75 -7.75
CA ILE A 62 -3.01 -11.89 -6.91
C ILE A 62 -2.20 -10.60 -6.95
N VAL A 63 -1.84 -10.09 -5.78
CA VAL A 63 -1.00 -8.88 -5.61
C VAL A 63 0.35 -9.17 -4.96
N SER A 64 0.57 -10.41 -4.48
CA SER A 64 1.88 -10.83 -3.98
C SER A 64 2.86 -11.09 -5.13
N GLU A 65 4.09 -10.61 -5.00
CA GLU A 65 5.08 -10.62 -6.09
C GLU A 65 5.42 -11.99 -6.68
N SER A 66 5.49 -13.05 -5.86
CA SER A 66 5.84 -14.38 -6.37
C SER A 66 4.71 -15.04 -7.18
N GLY A 67 3.61 -14.32 -7.42
CA GLY A 67 2.41 -14.82 -8.09
C GLY A 67 1.93 -16.10 -7.40
N GLU A 68 1.44 -17.05 -8.20
CA GLU A 68 0.92 -18.35 -7.75
C GLU A 68 1.94 -19.22 -7.01
N LYS A 69 3.25 -18.90 -7.08
CA LYS A 69 4.31 -19.69 -6.43
C LYS A 69 4.50 -19.34 -4.95
N ALA A 70 3.83 -18.31 -4.44
CA ALA A 70 3.90 -17.96 -3.03
C ALA A 70 3.15 -18.98 -2.15
N PRO A 71 3.72 -19.41 -1.01
CA PRO A 71 3.04 -20.34 -0.09
C PRO A 71 1.81 -19.72 0.59
N ASN A 72 1.79 -18.39 0.71
CA ASN A 72 0.69 -17.62 1.29
C ASN A 72 0.35 -16.48 0.32
N LEU A 73 -0.70 -16.68 -0.47
CA LEU A 73 -1.12 -15.76 -1.52
C LEU A 73 -1.89 -14.57 -0.93
N VAL A 74 -1.69 -13.39 -1.49
CA VAL A 74 -2.47 -12.20 -1.17
C VAL A 74 -3.25 -11.79 -2.40
N TYR A 75 -4.56 -11.69 -2.27
CA TYR A 75 -5.48 -11.27 -3.31
C TYR A 75 -5.98 -9.86 -3.02
N LYS A 76 -6.12 -9.01 -4.03
CA LYS A 76 -7.04 -7.88 -3.94
C LYS A 76 -8.48 -8.39 -4.06
N GLY A 77 -9.42 -7.68 -3.48
CA GLY A 77 -10.84 -7.98 -3.64
C GLY A 77 -11.69 -6.75 -3.38
N ARG A 78 -12.96 -6.79 -3.79
CA ARG A 78 -13.92 -5.71 -3.55
C ARG A 78 -15.15 -6.25 -2.86
N LEU A 79 -15.40 -5.80 -1.63
CA LEU A 79 -16.59 -6.19 -0.87
C LEU A 79 -17.85 -5.59 -1.50
N GLN A 80 -18.88 -6.41 -1.73
CA GLN A 80 -20.11 -5.98 -2.40
C GLN A 80 -20.90 -4.95 -1.57
N ASN A 81 -20.95 -5.13 -0.25
CA ASN A 81 -21.80 -4.33 0.65
C ASN A 81 -21.35 -2.87 0.79
N HIS A 82 -20.05 -2.59 0.59
CA HIS A 82 -19.47 -1.26 0.81
C HIS A 82 -18.61 -0.76 -0.35
N SER A 83 -18.58 -1.49 -1.48
CA SER A 83 -17.72 -1.17 -2.63
C SER A 83 -16.23 -1.00 -2.30
N ARG A 84 -15.77 -1.49 -1.14
CA ARG A 84 -14.45 -1.23 -0.59
C ARG A 84 -13.43 -2.26 -1.05
N TRP A 85 -12.22 -1.79 -1.38
CA TRP A 85 -11.09 -2.65 -1.70
C TRP A 85 -10.47 -3.24 -0.44
N ILE A 86 -10.19 -4.54 -0.49
CA ILE A 86 -9.58 -5.32 0.59
C ILE A 86 -8.39 -6.13 0.06
N ALA A 87 -7.45 -6.42 0.96
CA ALA A 87 -6.39 -7.40 0.75
C ALA A 87 -6.73 -8.66 1.54
N VAL A 88 -6.80 -9.81 0.86
CA VAL A 88 -7.11 -11.11 1.45
C VAL A 88 -5.87 -11.99 1.40
N LYS A 89 -5.22 -12.21 2.54
CA LYS A 89 -4.13 -13.17 2.67
C LYS A 89 -4.69 -14.55 2.98
N LYS A 90 -4.52 -15.49 2.06
CA LYS A 90 -4.92 -16.89 2.22
C LYS A 90 -3.72 -17.73 2.63
N PHE A 91 -3.82 -18.42 3.76
CA PHE A 91 -2.77 -19.33 4.22
C PHE A 91 -2.92 -20.71 3.60
N SER A 92 -1.79 -21.43 3.48
CA SER A 92 -1.84 -22.87 3.22
C SER A 92 -2.50 -23.63 4.39
N LYS A 93 -3.16 -24.75 4.09
CA LYS A 93 -3.91 -25.55 5.08
C LYS A 93 -3.08 -25.96 6.31
N SER A 94 -1.78 -26.19 6.14
CA SER A 94 -0.89 -26.63 7.20
C SER A 94 -0.32 -25.50 8.06
N ALA A 95 -0.48 -24.23 7.65
CA ALA A 95 0.10 -23.10 8.37
C ALA A 95 -0.58 -22.86 9.72
N TRP A 96 -1.89 -23.07 9.80
CA TRP A 96 -2.72 -22.77 10.98
C TRP A 96 -3.73 -23.91 11.25
N PRO A 97 -3.25 -25.08 11.74
CA PRO A 97 -4.09 -26.25 11.97
C PRO A 97 -5.09 -26.04 13.11
N ASP A 98 -4.74 -25.24 14.13
CA ASP A 98 -5.63 -24.92 15.24
C ASP A 98 -6.47 -23.66 14.92
N PRO A 99 -7.79 -23.80 14.67
CA PRO A 99 -8.67 -22.66 14.41
C PRO A 99 -8.74 -21.69 15.59
N LYS A 100 -8.71 -22.17 16.84
CA LYS A 100 -8.83 -21.29 18.01
C LYS A 100 -7.60 -20.41 18.14
N GLN A 101 -6.42 -21.01 17.96
CA GLN A 101 -5.16 -20.27 17.97
C GLN A 101 -5.12 -19.21 16.85
N PHE A 102 -5.60 -19.54 15.65
CA PHE A 102 -5.69 -18.60 14.55
C PHE A 102 -6.61 -17.42 14.87
N VAL A 103 -7.81 -17.69 15.37
CA VAL A 103 -8.80 -16.65 15.72
C VAL A 103 -8.28 -15.75 16.85
N GLU A 104 -7.65 -16.32 17.87
CA GLU A 104 -7.06 -15.56 18.97
C GLU A 104 -5.95 -14.63 18.48
N GLU A 105 -5.03 -15.14 17.66
CA GLU A 105 -3.93 -14.34 17.10
C GLU A 105 -4.46 -13.25 16.16
N ALA A 106 -5.36 -13.61 15.23
CA ALA A 106 -5.99 -12.66 14.31
C ALA A 106 -6.76 -11.57 15.07
N SER A 107 -7.52 -11.92 16.10
CA SER A 107 -8.23 -10.95 16.94
C SER A 107 -7.29 -10.03 17.68
N GLY A 108 -6.16 -10.56 18.15
CA GLY A 108 -5.16 -9.76 18.83
C GLY A 108 -4.44 -8.78 17.88
N VAL A 109 -4.11 -9.18 16.65
CA VAL A 109 -3.60 -8.28 15.61
C VAL A 109 -4.67 -7.26 15.20
N GLY A 110 -5.92 -7.72 15.13
CA GLY A 110 -7.10 -6.92 14.82
C GLY A 110 -7.42 -5.80 15.81
N LYS A 111 -6.75 -5.75 16.97
CA LYS A 111 -6.85 -4.64 17.94
C LYS A 111 -5.90 -3.47 17.62
N LEU A 112 -4.86 -3.71 16.83
CA LEU A 112 -3.88 -2.67 16.49
C LEU A 112 -4.51 -1.61 15.59
N ARG A 113 -4.41 -0.35 15.99
CA ARG A 113 -4.96 0.81 15.27
C ARG A 113 -3.95 1.95 15.32
N HIS A 114 -3.30 2.19 14.18
CA HIS A 114 -2.29 3.24 14.05
C HIS A 114 -2.21 3.70 12.59
N PRO A 115 -2.08 5.01 12.31
CA PRO A 115 -2.09 5.54 10.93
C PRO A 115 -0.96 4.99 10.06
N ARG A 116 0.12 4.47 10.68
CA ARG A 116 1.26 3.87 9.98
C ARG A 116 1.13 2.35 9.77
N LEU A 117 -0.05 1.78 9.98
CA LEU A 117 -0.37 0.38 9.71
C LEU A 117 -1.44 0.27 8.62
N ALA A 118 -1.26 -0.68 7.70
CA ALA A 118 -2.38 -1.19 6.91
C ALA A 118 -3.12 -2.19 7.80
N ILE A 119 -4.26 -1.77 8.35
CA ILE A 119 -4.90 -2.47 9.46
C ILE A 119 -5.58 -3.77 9.04
N LEU A 120 -5.61 -4.70 9.98
CA LEU A 120 -6.39 -5.92 9.87
C LEU A 120 -7.85 -5.61 10.23
N ILE A 121 -8.73 -5.80 9.27
CA ILE A 121 -10.16 -5.50 9.40
C ILE A 121 -10.99 -6.74 9.75
N GLY A 122 -10.42 -7.93 9.53
CA GLY A 122 -11.07 -9.18 9.94
C GLY A 122 -10.33 -10.43 9.52
N PHE A 123 -11.03 -11.56 9.64
CA PHE A 123 -10.52 -12.87 9.29
C PHE A 123 -11.65 -13.77 8.77
N CYS A 124 -11.28 -14.92 8.19
CA CYS A 124 -12.19 -16.02 7.90
C CYS A 124 -11.57 -17.31 8.45
N CYS A 125 -12.35 -18.09 9.19
CA CYS A 125 -11.96 -19.36 9.78
C CYS A 125 -13.03 -20.43 9.53
N ASP A 126 -13.12 -20.90 8.28
CA ASP A 126 -14.15 -21.84 7.83
C ASP A 126 -13.54 -23.21 7.46
N GLY A 127 -13.81 -24.25 8.25
CA GLY A 127 -13.21 -25.58 8.04
C GLY A 127 -11.68 -25.55 8.08
N ASP A 128 -11.03 -25.87 6.96
CA ASP A 128 -9.56 -25.81 6.77
C ASP A 128 -9.08 -24.43 6.26
N GLU A 129 -9.99 -23.51 5.95
CA GLU A 129 -9.66 -22.22 5.36
C GLU A 129 -9.30 -21.21 6.46
N ARG A 130 -8.15 -20.54 6.27
CA ARG A 130 -7.61 -19.52 7.17
C ARG A 130 -7.23 -18.34 6.33
N LEU A 131 -7.98 -17.24 6.48
CA LEU A 131 -7.76 -16.03 5.71
C LEU A 131 -7.74 -14.81 6.62
N LEU A 132 -6.90 -13.86 6.28
CA LEU A 132 -6.87 -12.54 6.90
C LEU A 132 -7.36 -11.51 5.91
N VAL A 133 -8.13 -10.56 6.41
CA VAL A 133 -8.70 -9.47 5.62
C VAL A 133 -8.14 -8.17 6.17
N ALA A 134 -7.45 -7.41 5.31
CA ALA A 134 -6.87 -6.11 5.63
C ALA A 134 -7.34 -5.06 4.63
N GLU A 135 -7.09 -3.79 4.96
CA GLU A 135 -7.24 -2.71 3.98
C GLU A 135 -6.34 -2.93 2.77
N TYR A 136 -6.87 -2.63 1.59
CA TYR A 136 -6.06 -2.61 0.37
C TYR A 136 -5.31 -1.29 0.23
N MET A 137 -4.02 -1.37 -0.10
CA MET A 137 -3.14 -0.24 -0.34
C MET A 137 -2.92 -0.10 -1.86
N PRO A 138 -3.48 0.93 -2.53
CA PRO A 138 -3.53 0.99 -3.99
C PRO A 138 -2.23 1.44 -4.64
N ASN A 139 -1.33 2.10 -3.90
CA ASN A 139 -0.12 2.71 -4.44
C ASN A 139 1.12 1.83 -4.26
N ASP A 140 0.94 0.51 -4.32
CA ASP A 140 2.01 -0.50 -4.37
C ASP A 140 2.97 -0.55 -3.16
N THR A 141 4.03 -1.36 -3.26
CA THR A 141 5.02 -1.63 -2.20
C THR A 141 6.23 -0.70 -2.31
N LEU A 142 6.95 -0.48 -1.21
CA LEU A 142 8.25 0.19 -1.23
C LEU A 142 9.23 -0.49 -2.19
N ALA A 143 9.22 -1.83 -2.27
CA ALA A 143 10.06 -2.57 -3.19
C ALA A 143 9.83 -2.19 -4.66
N LYS A 144 8.57 -2.03 -5.11
CA LYS A 144 8.26 -1.57 -6.47
C LYS A 144 8.77 -0.15 -6.72
N HIS A 145 8.59 0.74 -5.74
CA HIS A 145 9.02 2.14 -5.79
C HIS A 145 10.55 2.32 -5.71
N LEU A 146 11.28 1.37 -5.13
CA LEU A 146 12.75 1.41 -5.02
C LEU A 146 13.44 0.62 -6.14
N PHE A 147 13.07 -0.64 -6.36
CA PHE A 147 13.86 -1.59 -7.16
C PHE A 147 13.42 -1.71 -8.61
N HIS A 148 12.16 -1.38 -8.92
CA HIS A 148 11.53 -1.65 -10.21
C HIS A 148 10.98 -0.38 -10.87
N TRP A 149 11.61 0.77 -10.60
CA TRP A 149 11.14 2.03 -11.13
C TRP A 149 11.56 2.19 -12.61
N GLU A 150 10.61 2.45 -13.49
CA GLU A 150 10.85 2.71 -14.93
C GLU A 150 10.73 4.21 -15.27
N THR A 151 10.03 5.00 -14.45
CA THR A 151 9.68 6.40 -14.73
C THR A 151 10.11 7.44 -13.67
N GLN A 152 10.06 7.12 -12.37
CA GLN A 152 10.54 8.01 -11.31
C GLN A 152 11.03 7.29 -10.05
N THR A 153 12.25 7.60 -9.59
CA THR A 153 12.77 7.17 -8.28
C THR A 153 12.12 7.98 -7.15
N ILE A 154 11.77 7.34 -6.03
CA ILE A 154 11.32 8.07 -4.85
C ILE A 154 12.40 9.00 -4.31
N GLU A 155 12.01 10.26 -4.06
CA GLU A 155 12.92 11.30 -3.57
C GLU A 155 13.40 11.02 -2.14
N TRP A 156 14.55 11.58 -1.78
CA TRP A 156 15.19 11.36 -0.48
C TRP A 156 14.28 11.66 0.71
N ALA A 157 13.52 12.76 0.67
CA ALA A 157 12.56 13.11 1.72
C ALA A 157 11.50 12.03 1.94
N MET A 158 11.01 11.39 0.87
CA MET A 158 10.06 10.30 0.96
C MET A 158 10.70 9.05 1.59
N ARG A 159 11.98 8.78 1.30
CA ARG A 159 12.71 7.68 1.93
C ARG A 159 12.86 7.86 3.44
N LEU A 160 13.16 9.08 3.88
CA LEU A 160 13.22 9.43 5.31
C LEU A 160 11.84 9.31 5.98
N ARG A 161 10.77 9.73 5.28
CA ARG A 161 9.38 9.55 5.75
C ARG A 161 9.03 8.07 5.93
N VAL A 162 9.39 7.22 4.97
CA VAL A 162 9.22 5.76 5.07
C VAL A 162 9.95 5.23 6.32
N ALA A 163 11.24 5.54 6.49
CA ALA A 163 12.01 5.09 7.64
C ALA A 163 11.33 5.47 8.96
N LEU A 164 10.94 6.73 9.10
CA LEU A 164 10.29 7.24 10.32
C LEU A 164 8.94 6.58 10.57
N TYR A 165 8.07 6.49 9.57
CA TYR A 165 6.71 5.97 9.75
C TYR A 165 6.71 4.48 10.08
N ILE A 166 7.64 3.71 9.51
CA ILE A 166 7.80 2.30 9.86
C ILE A 166 8.39 2.15 11.27
N ALA A 167 9.36 2.99 11.67
CA ALA A 167 9.84 3.01 13.05
C ALA A 167 8.72 3.33 14.06
N GLN A 168 7.85 4.29 13.75
CA GLN A 168 6.68 4.63 14.56
C GLN A 168 5.68 3.46 14.66
N ALA A 169 5.40 2.79 13.54
CA ALA A 169 4.53 1.61 13.52
C ALA A 169 5.08 0.48 14.41
N LEU A 170 6.38 0.17 14.29
CA LEU A 170 7.03 -0.84 15.11
C LEU A 170 7.05 -0.46 16.59
N HIS A 171 7.30 0.81 16.91
CA HIS A 171 7.28 1.30 18.28
C HIS A 171 5.90 1.17 18.91
N TYR A 172 4.86 1.61 18.21
CA TYR A 172 3.46 1.46 18.64
C TYR A 172 3.10 -0.01 18.89
N CYS A 173 3.39 -0.90 17.95
CA CYS A 173 3.08 -2.32 18.13
C CYS A 173 3.84 -2.95 19.31
N SER A 174 5.10 -2.56 19.51
CA SER A 174 5.88 -2.98 20.66
C SER A 174 5.25 -2.52 21.99
N SER A 175 4.79 -1.26 22.08
CA SER A 175 4.10 -0.75 23.28
C SER A 175 2.75 -1.42 23.53
N GLU A 176 2.07 -1.87 22.48
CA GLU A 176 0.84 -2.68 22.57
C GLU A 176 1.09 -4.17 22.88
N GLY A 177 2.32 -4.54 23.27
CA GLY A 177 2.68 -5.91 23.63
C GLY A 177 2.85 -6.85 22.44
N ARG A 178 3.02 -6.31 21.22
CA ARG A 178 3.25 -7.05 19.98
C ARG A 178 4.58 -6.66 19.32
N PRO A 179 5.72 -6.96 19.95
CA PRO A 179 7.04 -6.56 19.45
C PRO A 179 7.54 -7.42 18.27
N LEU A 180 6.86 -8.51 17.94
CA LEU A 180 7.31 -9.47 16.93
C LEU A 180 6.68 -9.16 15.56
N TYR A 181 7.53 -8.92 14.57
CA TYR A 181 7.15 -8.79 13.18
C TYR A 181 7.94 -9.79 12.33
N HIS A 182 7.21 -10.59 11.56
CA HIS A 182 7.77 -11.65 10.75
C HIS A 182 8.11 -11.14 9.34
N ASP A 183 9.35 -11.38 8.91
CA ASP A 183 9.80 -11.12 7.52
C ASP A 183 9.62 -9.64 7.11
N LEU A 184 10.07 -8.72 7.98
CA LEU A 184 10.10 -7.29 7.67
C LEU A 184 11.10 -7.02 6.53
N ASN A 185 10.63 -6.38 5.47
CA ASN A 185 11.42 -5.98 4.30
C ASN A 185 10.63 -4.94 3.47
N ALA A 186 11.23 -4.44 2.38
CA ALA A 186 10.60 -3.45 1.50
C ALA A 186 9.26 -3.94 0.87
N TYR A 187 9.02 -5.24 0.75
CA TYR A 187 7.75 -5.77 0.25
C TYR A 187 6.61 -5.71 1.29
N ARG A 188 6.91 -5.41 2.55
CA ARG A 188 5.93 -5.25 3.64
C ARG A 188 5.51 -3.81 3.90
N VAL A 189 6.20 -2.86 3.29
CA VAL A 189 5.85 -1.44 3.33
C VAL A 189 5.00 -1.13 2.11
N LEU A 190 3.81 -0.60 2.33
CA LEU A 190 2.79 -0.31 1.32
C LEU A 190 2.46 1.18 1.32
N PHE A 191 1.85 1.68 0.25
CA PHE A 191 1.39 3.07 0.20
C PHE A 191 -0.14 3.15 0.08
N ASP A 192 -0.74 3.93 0.97
CA ASP A 192 -2.18 4.18 0.95
C ASP A 192 -2.60 5.10 -0.20
N GLN A 193 -3.88 5.43 -0.30
CA GLN A 193 -4.44 6.27 -1.36
C GLN A 193 -3.79 7.66 -1.46
N GLU A 194 -3.35 8.23 -0.35
CA GLU A 194 -2.68 9.54 -0.29
C GLU A 194 -1.16 9.44 -0.48
N GLY A 195 -0.66 8.23 -0.72
CA GLY A 195 0.75 7.93 -0.91
C GLY A 195 1.52 7.78 0.41
N ASP A 196 0.85 7.73 1.55
CA ASP A 196 1.51 7.63 2.85
C ASP A 196 2.00 6.19 3.11
N PRO A 197 3.24 5.99 3.60
CA PRO A 197 3.75 4.66 3.86
C PRO A 197 3.10 4.03 5.09
N ARG A 198 2.67 2.78 4.93
CA ARG A 198 2.04 1.95 5.95
C ARG A 198 2.70 0.58 6.01
N LEU A 199 2.96 0.10 7.22
CA LEU A 199 3.43 -1.26 7.44
C LEU A 199 2.25 -2.24 7.33
N SER A 200 2.40 -3.30 6.53
CA SER A 200 1.38 -4.35 6.43
C SER A 200 1.16 -5.04 7.78
N CYS A 201 -0.10 -5.22 8.20
CA CYS A 201 -0.39 -5.99 9.42
C CYS A 201 -0.06 -7.49 9.29
N PHE A 202 0.10 -8.02 8.07
CA PHE A 202 0.26 -9.46 7.85
C PHE A 202 1.55 -10.04 8.43
N GLY A 203 2.57 -9.22 8.69
CA GLY A 203 3.79 -9.67 9.34
C GLY A 203 3.64 -9.88 10.85
N PHE A 204 2.56 -9.40 11.48
CA PHE A 204 2.27 -9.75 12.88
C PHE A 204 1.68 -11.16 13.03
N MET A 205 1.34 -11.81 11.92
CA MET A 205 0.83 -13.17 11.88
C MET A 205 1.94 -14.14 11.47
N LYS A 206 2.07 -15.27 12.17
CA LYS A 206 2.99 -16.34 11.78
C LYS A 206 2.61 -16.89 10.41
N ASN A 207 3.62 -17.15 9.58
CA ASN A 207 3.42 -17.69 8.23
C ASN A 207 3.30 -19.22 8.19
N SER A 208 3.69 -19.92 9.27
CA SER A 208 3.68 -21.39 9.35
C SER A 208 3.47 -21.87 10.80
N ARG A 209 3.11 -23.14 10.96
CA ARG A 209 2.86 -23.80 12.25
C ARG A 209 4.01 -23.64 13.24
N ASP A 210 5.23 -23.76 12.76
CA ASP A 210 6.44 -23.70 13.60
C ASP A 210 6.85 -22.26 13.92
N GLY A 211 6.11 -21.26 13.44
CA GLY A 211 6.49 -19.85 13.54
C GLY A 211 7.70 -19.49 12.68
N LYS A 212 8.16 -20.41 11.83
CA LYS A 212 9.23 -20.17 10.87
C LYS A 212 8.69 -19.28 9.76
N SER A 213 9.13 -18.03 9.75
CA SER A 213 8.48 -16.98 8.97
C SER A 213 9.41 -16.29 7.97
N TYR A 214 10.73 -16.39 8.14
CA TYR A 214 11.67 -15.85 7.15
C TYR A 214 11.65 -16.72 5.89
N SER A 215 11.47 -16.04 4.75
CA SER A 215 11.50 -16.62 3.40
C SER A 215 12.91 -17.11 3.03
N THR A 216 13.01 -17.84 1.92
CA THR A 216 14.15 -18.63 1.42
C THR A 216 15.48 -17.89 1.22
N ASN A 217 15.55 -16.58 1.45
CA ASN A 217 16.77 -15.80 1.26
C ASN A 217 17.53 -15.61 2.58
N LEU A 218 18.36 -16.62 2.90
CA LEU A 218 19.19 -16.65 4.10
C LEU A 218 20.15 -15.47 4.21
N ALA A 219 20.45 -14.78 3.10
CA ALA A 219 21.39 -13.66 3.08
C ALA A 219 20.90 -12.44 3.88
N TYR A 220 19.60 -12.32 4.15
CA TYR A 220 18.99 -11.19 4.88
C TYR A 220 18.47 -11.59 6.26
N THR A 221 18.64 -12.87 6.62
CA THR A 221 18.08 -13.43 7.85
C THR A 221 18.95 -13.03 9.05
N PRO A 222 18.34 -12.56 10.16
CA PRO A 222 19.08 -12.25 11.37
C PRO A 222 19.94 -13.44 11.85
N PRO A 223 21.21 -13.23 12.27
CA PRO A 223 22.12 -14.32 12.62
C PRO A 223 21.56 -15.27 13.67
N GLU A 224 20.90 -14.74 14.69
CA GLU A 224 20.29 -15.53 15.76
C GLU A 224 19.13 -16.41 15.28
N TYR A 225 18.37 -15.95 14.28
CA TYR A 225 17.29 -16.73 13.70
C TYR A 225 17.83 -17.94 12.93
N LEU A 226 18.96 -17.81 12.23
CA LEU A 226 19.63 -18.95 11.57
C LEU A 226 19.99 -20.05 12.58
N ARG A 227 20.30 -19.68 13.82
CA ARG A 227 20.66 -20.61 14.90
C ARG A 227 19.45 -21.26 15.57
N ASN A 228 18.39 -20.50 15.87
CA ASN A 228 17.30 -20.95 16.74
C ASN A 228 15.92 -21.05 16.06
N GLY A 229 15.77 -20.51 14.84
CA GLY A 229 14.52 -20.49 14.09
C GLY A 229 13.40 -19.64 14.70
N ARG A 230 13.72 -18.68 15.59
CA ARG A 230 12.74 -17.88 16.33
C ARG A 230 12.92 -16.39 16.11
N VAL A 231 11.82 -15.71 15.84
CA VAL A 231 11.78 -14.24 15.77
C VAL A 231 11.84 -13.68 17.19
N THR A 232 12.70 -12.68 17.38
CA THR A 232 12.82 -11.89 18.62
C THR A 232 12.64 -10.41 18.30
N PRO A 233 12.38 -9.54 19.30
CA PRO A 233 12.32 -8.09 19.08
C PRO A 233 13.57 -7.54 18.39
N GLU A 234 14.75 -8.01 18.78
CA GLU A 234 16.03 -7.59 18.21
C GLU A 234 16.19 -8.04 16.74
N SER A 235 15.59 -9.17 16.37
CA SER A 235 15.58 -9.65 14.98
C SER A 235 14.71 -8.77 14.08
N VAL A 236 13.67 -8.14 14.64
CA VAL A 236 12.87 -7.11 13.95
C VAL A 236 13.71 -5.86 13.71
N ILE A 237 14.50 -5.43 14.69
CA ILE A 237 15.44 -4.31 14.55
C ILE A 237 16.48 -4.60 13.47
N TYR A 238 17.04 -5.81 13.42
CA TYR A 238 17.95 -6.21 12.35
C TYR A 238 17.29 -6.08 10.97
N SER A 239 16.06 -6.57 10.84
CA SER A 239 15.29 -6.47 9.61
C SER A 239 14.91 -5.03 9.26
N PHE A 240 14.72 -4.15 10.25
CA PHE A 240 14.60 -2.72 9.99
C PHE A 240 15.89 -2.13 9.41
N GLY A 241 17.05 -2.60 9.89
CA GLY A 241 18.35 -2.26 9.32
C GLY A 241 18.48 -2.60 7.83
N THR A 242 17.92 -3.74 7.39
CA THR A 242 17.90 -4.10 5.96
C THR A 242 17.01 -3.16 5.14
N VAL A 243 15.86 -2.74 5.69
CA VAL A 243 15.00 -1.72 5.07
C VAL A 243 15.74 -0.37 4.94
N LEU A 244 16.55 0.02 5.94
CA LEU A 244 17.38 1.23 5.82
C LEU A 244 18.41 1.11 4.70
N LEU A 245 19.02 -0.06 4.50
CA LEU A 245 19.93 -0.30 3.37
C LEU A 245 19.20 -0.22 2.02
N ASP A 246 18.00 -0.77 1.93
CA ASP A 246 17.16 -0.67 0.74
C ASP A 246 16.87 0.81 0.41
N LEU A 247 16.51 1.61 1.43
CA LEU A 247 16.26 3.05 1.29
C LEU A 247 17.51 3.84 0.91
N LEU A 248 18.68 3.51 1.45
CA LEU A 248 19.94 4.17 1.12
C LEU A 248 20.35 3.88 -0.33
N SER A 249 20.28 2.62 -0.74
CA SER A 249 20.87 2.12 -1.99
C SER A 249 19.93 2.04 -3.18
N GLY A 250 18.62 2.09 -2.94
CA GLY A 250 17.61 1.84 -3.97
C GLY A 250 17.66 0.40 -4.50
N LYS A 251 18.31 -0.52 -3.78
CA LYS A 251 18.57 -1.90 -4.20
C LYS A 251 18.41 -2.84 -3.02
N HIS A 252 18.00 -4.07 -3.31
CA HIS A 252 17.94 -5.10 -2.28
C HIS A 252 19.31 -5.75 -2.09
N ILE A 253 20.15 -5.21 -1.20
CA ILE A 253 21.54 -5.64 -1.00
C ILE A 253 21.68 -6.46 0.30
N PRO A 254 22.39 -7.61 0.29
CA PRO A 254 22.65 -8.35 1.52
C PRO A 254 23.43 -7.53 2.56
N PRO A 255 23.09 -7.63 3.86
CA PRO A 255 23.78 -6.89 4.92
C PRO A 255 25.30 -7.09 4.96
N SER A 256 25.80 -8.30 4.67
CA SER A 256 27.24 -8.57 4.62
C SER A 256 27.96 -7.67 3.62
N GLN A 257 27.41 -7.55 2.40
CA GLN A 257 27.96 -6.70 1.35
C GLN A 257 27.90 -5.22 1.73
N ALA A 258 26.80 -4.77 2.34
CA ALA A 258 26.65 -3.38 2.75
C ALA A 258 27.58 -3.00 3.92
N LEU A 259 27.77 -3.89 4.90
CA LEU A 259 28.66 -3.65 6.03
C LEU A 259 30.12 -3.50 5.60
N ASP A 260 30.57 -4.26 4.60
CA ASP A 260 31.92 -4.10 4.02
C ASP A 260 32.10 -2.70 3.40
N MET A 261 31.08 -2.20 2.69
CA MET A 261 31.07 -0.87 2.08
C MET A 261 31.08 0.25 3.14
N ILE A 262 30.34 0.06 4.24
CA ILE A 262 30.27 1.00 5.37
C ILE A 262 31.61 1.02 6.12
N GLN A 263 32.21 -0.15 6.39
CA GLN A 263 33.50 -0.25 7.08
C GLN A 263 34.66 0.31 6.25
N GLY A 264 34.58 0.23 4.92
CA GLY A 264 35.48 0.89 3.99
C GLY A 264 35.43 2.43 4.00
N LYS A 265 34.58 3.05 4.85
CA LYS A 265 34.36 4.49 5.01
C LYS A 265 33.93 5.21 3.73
N ASN A 266 33.36 4.51 2.77
CA ASN A 266 32.87 5.11 1.54
C ASN A 266 31.34 5.01 1.47
N ASN A 267 30.66 5.72 2.37
CA ASN A 267 29.21 5.78 2.47
C ASN A 267 28.55 6.17 1.13
N MET A 268 29.25 6.94 0.30
CA MET A 268 28.78 7.36 -1.02
C MET A 268 28.58 6.20 -1.99
N LEU A 269 29.31 5.09 -1.84
CA LEU A 269 29.11 3.90 -2.69
C LEU A 269 27.81 3.17 -2.37
N LEU A 270 27.30 3.33 -1.15
CA LEU A 270 26.03 2.73 -0.75
C LEU A 270 24.84 3.55 -1.27
N MET A 271 25.02 4.84 -1.52
CA MET A 271 23.92 5.74 -1.91
C MET A 271 23.40 5.41 -3.31
N ASP A 272 22.08 5.47 -3.46
CA ASP A 272 21.42 5.29 -4.74
C ASP A 272 21.86 6.36 -5.75
N SER A 273 22.44 5.92 -6.87
CA SER A 273 22.88 6.80 -7.96
C SER A 273 21.74 7.61 -8.57
N HIS A 274 20.49 7.13 -8.50
CA HIS A 274 19.33 7.83 -9.05
C HIS A 274 18.86 9.00 -8.20
N LEU A 275 19.36 9.15 -6.98
CA LEU A 275 19.16 10.38 -6.23
C LEU A 275 19.94 11.56 -6.83
N GLU A 276 20.93 11.31 -7.70
CA GLU A 276 21.72 12.36 -8.38
C GLU A 276 22.32 13.41 -7.41
N GLY A 277 22.67 12.96 -6.19
CA GLY A 277 23.19 13.85 -5.13
C GLY A 277 22.12 14.71 -4.44
N LYS A 278 20.82 14.51 -4.71
CA LYS A 278 19.70 15.22 -4.09
C LYS A 278 19.37 14.67 -2.69
N PHE A 279 20.36 14.69 -1.80
CA PHE A 279 20.25 14.31 -0.40
C PHE A 279 21.28 15.08 0.45
N SER A 280 21.03 15.29 1.74
CA SER A 280 22.07 15.83 2.64
C SER A 280 23.02 14.71 3.08
N THR A 281 24.32 15.00 3.02
CA THR A 281 25.37 14.08 3.49
C THR A 281 25.26 13.83 4.99
N GLU A 282 24.85 14.83 5.77
CA GLU A 282 24.63 14.73 7.21
C GLU A 282 23.48 13.77 7.52
N GLU A 283 22.32 13.94 6.85
CA GLU A 283 21.17 13.05 6.98
C GLU A 283 21.53 11.63 6.58
N ALA A 284 22.16 11.45 5.42
CA ALA A 284 22.60 10.14 4.94
C ALA A 284 23.56 9.47 5.94
N THR A 285 24.48 10.23 6.53
CA THR A 285 25.40 9.71 7.56
C THR A 285 24.65 9.22 8.81
N VAL A 286 23.62 9.94 9.26
CA VAL A 286 22.78 9.49 10.38
C VAL A 286 22.08 8.17 10.04
N VAL A 287 21.50 8.05 8.84
CA VAL A 287 20.81 6.83 8.41
C VAL A 287 21.77 5.65 8.24
N VAL A 288 22.96 5.86 7.67
CA VAL A 288 24.01 4.82 7.54
C VAL A 288 24.45 4.33 8.92
N ASN A 289 24.69 5.24 9.86
CA ASN A 289 25.08 4.87 11.22
C ASN A 289 23.96 4.10 11.93
N LEU A 290 22.70 4.50 11.74
CA LEU A 290 21.56 3.78 12.30
C LEU A 290 21.42 2.37 11.70
N ALA A 291 21.57 2.23 10.36
CA ALA A 291 21.56 0.94 9.69
C ALA A 291 22.68 0.04 10.22
N SER A 292 23.90 0.56 10.37
CA SER A 292 25.03 -0.17 10.94
C SER A 292 24.77 -0.64 12.37
N LYS A 293 24.13 0.18 13.22
CA LYS A 293 23.73 -0.21 14.59
C LYS A 293 22.63 -1.29 14.59
N CYS A 294 21.65 -1.18 13.70
CA CYS A 294 20.59 -2.20 13.57
C CYS A 294 21.15 -3.56 13.14
N LEU A 295 22.19 -3.55 12.29
CA LEU A 295 22.78 -4.74 11.69
C LEU A 295 23.92 -5.35 12.54
N GLN A 296 24.09 -4.92 13.80
CA GLN A 296 25.07 -5.53 14.70
C GLN A 296 24.81 -7.02 14.87
N TYR A 297 25.89 -7.80 14.89
CA TYR A 297 25.83 -9.25 15.02
C TYR A 297 25.21 -9.65 16.36
N GLU A 298 25.66 -9.02 17.44
CA GLU A 298 25.14 -9.25 18.79
C GLU A 298 23.78 -8.55 18.99
N PRO A 299 22.68 -9.27 19.26
CA PRO A 299 21.33 -8.68 19.34
C PRO A 299 21.19 -7.56 20.35
N ARG A 300 21.92 -7.65 21.48
CA ARG A 300 21.91 -6.67 22.58
C ARG A 300 22.58 -5.33 22.26
N GLU A 301 23.33 -5.25 21.17
CA GLU A 301 24.00 -4.01 20.72
C GLU A 301 23.12 -3.19 19.77
N ARG A 302 21.99 -3.77 19.35
CA ARG A 302 21.03 -3.12 18.47
C ARG A 302 20.17 -2.13 19.28
N PRO A 303 19.75 -1.01 18.67
CA PRO A 303 18.86 -0.04 19.32
C PRO A 303 17.47 -0.64 19.58
N ASP A 304 16.70 -0.03 20.46
CA ASP A 304 15.28 -0.36 20.59
C ASP A 304 14.40 0.46 19.62
N THR A 305 13.11 0.13 19.53
CA THR A 305 12.16 0.85 18.64
C THR A 305 12.01 2.35 18.98
N LYS A 306 12.21 2.75 20.22
CA LYS A 306 12.13 4.15 20.65
C LYS A 306 13.37 4.91 20.17
N ASP A 307 14.54 4.30 20.23
CA ASP A 307 15.78 4.85 19.69
C ASP A 307 15.68 5.06 18.17
N LEU A 308 15.05 4.13 17.44
CA LEU A 308 14.78 4.28 16.00
C LEU A 308 13.99 5.56 15.71
N VAL A 309 12.85 5.74 16.41
CA VAL A 309 11.99 6.92 16.24
C VAL A 309 12.74 8.20 16.63
N THR A 310 13.46 8.18 17.76
CA THR A 310 14.21 9.34 18.27
C THR A 310 15.31 9.77 17.29
N THR A 311 15.97 8.81 16.64
CA THR A 311 17.03 9.08 15.66
C THR A 311 16.47 9.60 14.33
N LEU A 312 15.31 9.09 13.90
CA LEU A 312 14.74 9.41 12.59
C LEU A 312 13.82 10.63 12.60
N ALA A 313 13.18 10.96 13.73
CA ALA A 313 12.24 12.08 13.81
C ALA A 313 12.84 13.45 13.40
N PRO A 314 14.09 13.79 13.78
CA PRO A 314 14.72 15.04 13.33
C PRO A 314 14.98 15.09 11.82
N LEU A 315 15.03 13.93 11.14
CA LEU A 315 15.26 13.84 9.70
C LEU A 315 13.98 13.98 8.88
N HIS A 316 12.82 14.19 9.51
CA HIS A 316 11.56 14.36 8.78
C HIS A 316 11.55 15.72 8.05
N THR A 317 12.07 15.71 6.82
CA THR A 317 12.09 16.87 5.94
C THR A 317 10.77 17.01 5.18
N LYS A 318 10.42 18.25 4.81
CA LYS A 318 9.18 18.60 4.09
C LYS A 318 7.88 18.01 4.72
N PRO A 319 7.63 18.19 6.04
CA PRO A 319 6.43 17.63 6.68
C PRO A 319 5.12 18.12 6.04
N ASP A 320 5.12 19.31 5.47
CA ASP A 320 3.93 19.93 4.84
C ASP A 320 3.67 19.42 3.41
N VAL A 321 4.65 18.77 2.77
CA VAL A 321 4.49 18.23 1.42
C VAL A 321 3.83 16.87 1.51
N ARG A 322 2.65 16.74 0.89
CA ARG A 322 1.87 15.51 0.88
C ARG A 322 2.59 14.38 0.12
N SER A 323 2.45 13.15 0.60
CA SER A 323 3.20 12.00 0.08
C SER A 323 2.89 11.66 -1.37
N HIS A 324 1.64 11.80 -1.82
CA HIS A 324 1.30 11.63 -3.24
C HIS A 324 2.07 12.58 -4.17
N ILE A 325 2.41 13.79 -3.72
CA ILE A 325 3.24 14.73 -4.48
C ILE A 325 4.67 14.19 -4.58
N MET A 326 5.23 13.69 -3.47
CA MET A 326 6.57 13.11 -3.44
C MET A 326 6.70 11.84 -4.29
N LEU A 327 5.62 11.06 -4.38
CA LEU A 327 5.55 9.84 -5.19
C LEU A 327 5.18 10.11 -6.66
N GLY A 328 4.88 11.36 -7.04
CA GLY A 328 4.43 11.69 -8.39
C GLY A 328 3.09 11.04 -8.77
N ILE A 329 2.26 10.70 -7.78
CA ILE A 329 0.96 10.08 -8.01
C ILE A 329 0.01 11.18 -8.49
N PRO A 330 -0.51 11.11 -9.73
CA PRO A 330 -1.48 12.07 -10.21
C PRO A 330 -2.76 11.90 -9.41
N LYS A 331 -3.19 12.94 -8.69
CA LYS A 331 -4.58 13.00 -8.26
C LYS A 331 -5.40 13.17 -9.52
N HIS A 332 -6.27 12.20 -9.81
CA HIS A 332 -7.49 12.55 -10.53
C HIS A 332 -8.16 13.61 -9.65
N GLU A 333 -8.07 14.88 -10.05
CA GLU A 333 -8.96 15.89 -9.51
C GLU A 333 -10.36 15.31 -9.66
N GLU A 334 -11.04 15.03 -8.54
CA GLU A 334 -12.48 14.94 -8.57
C GLU A 334 -12.93 16.23 -9.23
N ALA A 335 -13.43 16.12 -10.47
CA ALA A 335 -13.94 17.26 -11.18
C ALA A 335 -14.88 18.00 -10.21
N PRO A 336 -14.73 19.33 -10.03
CA PRO A 336 -15.57 20.07 -9.11
C PRO A 336 -17.01 19.68 -9.41
N SER A 337 -17.74 19.28 -8.38
CA SER A 337 -19.11 18.79 -8.50
C SER A 337 -19.87 19.64 -9.49
N THR A 338 -20.07 19.11 -10.70
CA THR A 338 -20.83 19.81 -11.73
C THR A 338 -22.15 20.19 -11.09
N PRO A 339 -22.55 21.47 -11.07
CA PRO A 339 -23.81 21.86 -10.48
C PRO A 339 -24.89 20.96 -11.07
N GLN A 340 -25.64 20.26 -10.21
CA GLN A 340 -26.64 19.28 -10.62
C GLN A 340 -27.55 19.93 -11.66
N ARG A 341 -27.30 19.63 -12.93
CA ARG A 341 -28.26 19.93 -13.98
C ARG A 341 -29.49 19.11 -13.63
N PRO A 342 -30.70 19.71 -13.57
CA PRO A 342 -31.90 18.94 -13.37
C PRO A 342 -31.93 17.83 -14.42
N LEU A 343 -32.13 16.59 -13.96
CA LEU A 343 -32.25 15.44 -14.83
C LEU A 343 -33.36 15.73 -15.85
N SER A 344 -33.16 15.26 -17.09
CA SER A 344 -34.27 15.25 -18.05
C SER A 344 -35.41 14.41 -17.49
N ALA A 345 -36.64 14.60 -17.97
CA ALA A 345 -37.78 13.78 -17.54
C ALA A 345 -37.50 12.27 -17.63
N MET A 346 -36.72 11.85 -18.65
CA MET A 346 -36.24 10.47 -18.79
C MET A 346 -35.23 10.10 -17.71
N GLY A 347 -34.24 10.95 -17.44
CA GLY A 347 -33.25 10.73 -16.39
C GLY A 347 -33.89 10.62 -14.99
N GLU A 348 -34.92 11.42 -14.73
CA GLU A 348 -35.68 11.37 -13.48
C GLU A 348 -36.52 10.10 -13.36
N ALA A 349 -37.17 9.68 -14.44
CA ALA A 349 -37.94 8.43 -14.49
C ALA A 349 -37.03 7.20 -14.32
N CYS A 350 -35.86 7.19 -14.98
CA CYS A 350 -34.83 6.15 -14.81
C CYS A 350 -34.26 6.11 -13.39
N SER A 351 -34.00 7.26 -12.78
CA SER A 351 -33.50 7.33 -11.40
C SER A 351 -34.49 6.75 -10.38
N ARG A 352 -35.80 6.82 -10.67
CA ARG A 352 -36.85 6.24 -9.82
C ARG A 352 -37.23 4.81 -10.20
N MET A 353 -36.63 4.25 -11.25
CA MET A 353 -37.04 2.98 -11.86
C MET A 353 -38.55 2.95 -12.20
N ASP A 354 -39.11 4.10 -12.58
CA ASP A 354 -40.53 4.24 -12.91
C ASP A 354 -40.77 3.83 -14.36
N LEU A 355 -41.00 2.53 -14.57
CA LEU A 355 -41.22 1.94 -15.89
C LEU A 355 -42.44 2.54 -16.62
N THR A 356 -43.43 3.05 -15.88
CA THR A 356 -44.63 3.67 -16.49
C THR A 356 -44.27 5.04 -17.06
N ALA A 357 -43.54 5.85 -16.29
CA ALA A 357 -43.06 7.15 -16.76
C ALA A 357 -42.06 7.00 -17.92
N ILE A 358 -41.14 6.03 -17.86
CA ILE A 358 -40.21 5.73 -18.97
C ILE A 358 -40.99 5.36 -20.24
N HIS A 359 -41.95 4.44 -20.14
CA HIS A 359 -42.77 4.02 -21.27
C HIS A 359 -43.57 5.18 -21.88
N GLN A 360 -44.20 6.01 -21.04
CA GLN A 360 -44.94 7.19 -21.53
C GLN A 360 -44.04 8.20 -22.24
N ILE A 361 -42.82 8.42 -21.73
CA ILE A 361 -41.84 9.29 -22.38
C ILE A 361 -41.44 8.72 -23.75
N LEU A 362 -41.14 7.41 -23.83
CA LEU A 362 -40.75 6.75 -25.09
C LEU A 362 -41.87 6.82 -26.15
N VAL A 363 -43.12 6.56 -25.75
CA VAL A 363 -44.29 6.65 -26.63
C VAL A 363 -44.53 8.10 -27.09
N ALA A 364 -44.42 9.07 -26.19
CA ALA A 364 -44.57 10.48 -26.52
C ALA A 364 -43.49 11.00 -27.48
N THR A 365 -42.28 10.42 -27.44
CA THR A 365 -41.19 10.73 -28.38
C THR A 365 -41.28 10.00 -29.73
N HIS A 366 -42.41 9.35 -30.04
CA HIS A 366 -42.64 8.59 -31.28
C HIS A 366 -41.59 7.49 -31.52
N TYR A 367 -41.29 6.72 -30.48
CA TYR A 367 -40.64 5.42 -30.66
C TYR A 367 -41.62 4.53 -31.44
N ARG A 368 -41.42 4.37 -32.75
CA ARG A 368 -42.17 3.41 -33.55
C ARG A 368 -41.74 2.01 -33.13
N ASP A 369 -42.68 1.09 -32.99
CA ASP A 369 -42.40 -0.34 -32.88
C ASP A 369 -41.67 -0.80 -34.15
N ASP A 370 -40.35 -0.92 -34.04
CA ASP A 370 -39.47 -1.52 -35.03
C ASP A 370 -39.45 -3.04 -34.78
N GLU A 371 -40.54 -3.72 -35.12
CA GLU A 371 -40.66 -5.19 -35.01
C GLU A 371 -39.91 -5.95 -36.14
N GLY A 372 -39.09 -5.31 -36.97
CA GLY A 372 -38.49 -5.94 -38.16
C GLY A 372 -37.01 -5.66 -38.46
N THR A 373 -36.34 -4.76 -37.73
CA THR A 373 -34.99 -4.26 -38.10
C THR A 373 -33.83 -4.91 -37.33
N ASN A 374 -34.11 -5.63 -36.24
CA ASN A 374 -33.06 -6.20 -35.38
C ASN A 374 -32.41 -7.49 -35.91
N GLU A 375 -33.03 -8.20 -36.86
CA GLU A 375 -32.46 -9.45 -37.36
C GLU A 375 -31.32 -9.20 -38.37
N LEU A 376 -31.43 -8.14 -39.17
CA LEU A 376 -30.37 -7.72 -40.12
C LEU A 376 -29.13 -7.18 -39.39
N SER A 377 -29.30 -6.39 -38.32
CA SER A 377 -28.17 -5.81 -37.57
C SER A 377 -27.34 -6.89 -36.84
N PHE A 378 -27.98 -7.92 -36.29
CA PHE A 378 -27.28 -9.04 -35.66
C PHE A 378 -26.56 -9.92 -36.70
N GLN A 379 -27.16 -10.12 -37.88
CA GLN A 379 -26.56 -10.89 -38.96
C GLN A 379 -25.34 -10.17 -39.58
N GLU A 380 -25.43 -8.84 -39.75
CA GLU A 380 -24.31 -7.99 -40.18
C GLU A 380 -23.20 -7.92 -39.14
N TRP A 381 -23.55 -7.82 -37.85
CA TRP A 381 -22.58 -7.82 -36.75
C TRP A 381 -21.82 -9.14 -36.65
N THR A 382 -22.53 -10.28 -36.77
CA THR A 382 -21.88 -11.60 -36.76
C THR A 382 -21.05 -11.83 -38.03
N GLN A 383 -21.40 -11.24 -39.17
CA GLN A 383 -20.59 -11.31 -40.39
C GLN A 383 -19.30 -10.48 -40.24
N GLN A 384 -19.38 -9.25 -39.74
CA GLN A 384 -18.21 -8.41 -39.46
C GLN A 384 -17.25 -9.09 -38.45
N MET A 385 -17.78 -9.70 -37.38
CA MET A 385 -16.96 -10.44 -36.42
C MET A 385 -16.25 -11.65 -37.05
N ARG A 386 -16.93 -12.39 -37.95
CA ARG A 386 -16.33 -13.50 -38.70
C ARG A 386 -15.21 -13.02 -39.63
N ASP A 387 -15.46 -11.96 -40.39
CA ASP A 387 -14.49 -11.41 -41.34
C ASP A 387 -13.25 -10.85 -40.62
N MET A 388 -13.45 -10.25 -39.44
CA MET A 388 -12.36 -9.81 -38.56
C MET A 388 -11.52 -10.98 -38.03
N LEU A 389 -12.17 -12.08 -37.63
CA LEU A 389 -11.47 -13.27 -37.14
C LEU A 389 -10.65 -13.93 -38.27
N GLU A 390 -11.20 -13.98 -39.48
CA GLU A 390 -10.52 -14.52 -40.65
C GLU A 390 -9.36 -13.62 -41.13
N ALA A 391 -9.51 -12.30 -41.07
CA ALA A 391 -8.41 -11.35 -41.33
C ALA A 391 -7.27 -11.54 -40.32
N ARG A 392 -7.59 -11.72 -39.04
CA ARG A 392 -6.60 -12.02 -37.99
C ARG A 392 -5.88 -13.34 -38.25
N LYS A 393 -6.60 -14.41 -38.61
CA LYS A 393 -5.99 -15.72 -38.95
C LYS A 393 -5.05 -15.62 -40.15
N ARG A 394 -5.42 -14.87 -41.20
CA ARG A 394 -4.54 -14.62 -42.35
C ARG A 394 -3.29 -13.84 -41.94
N GLY A 395 -3.44 -12.82 -41.09
CA GLY A 395 -2.32 -12.09 -40.51
C GLY A 395 -1.38 -13.00 -39.72
N ASP A 396 -1.92 -13.86 -38.86
CA ASP A 396 -1.15 -14.81 -38.05
C ASP A 396 -0.40 -15.82 -38.92
N HIS A 397 -0.99 -16.27 -40.03
CA HIS A 397 -0.34 -17.18 -40.98
C HIS A 397 0.80 -16.49 -41.74
N ALA A 398 0.55 -15.30 -42.30
CA ALA A 398 1.57 -14.50 -43.00
C ALA A 398 2.73 -14.12 -42.08
N PHE A 399 2.45 -13.83 -40.80
CA PHE A 399 3.47 -13.54 -39.80
C PHE A 399 4.37 -14.76 -39.53
N ARG A 400 3.80 -15.97 -39.43
CA ARG A 400 4.56 -17.21 -39.25
C ARG A 400 5.45 -17.52 -40.44
N ASP A 401 4.98 -17.19 -41.64
CA ASP A 401 5.74 -17.36 -42.90
C ASP A 401 6.73 -16.21 -43.16
N LYS A 402 6.83 -15.25 -42.22
CA LYS A 402 7.70 -14.06 -42.28
C LYS A 402 7.40 -13.11 -43.44
N ASP A 403 6.19 -13.17 -44.00
CA ASP A 403 5.66 -12.14 -44.91
C ASP A 403 5.03 -11.00 -44.08
N PHE A 404 5.92 -10.16 -43.55
CA PHE A 404 5.53 -9.11 -42.61
C PHE A 404 4.68 -8.00 -43.24
N ARG A 405 4.79 -7.78 -44.55
CA ARG A 405 3.99 -6.76 -45.23
C ARG A 405 2.52 -7.17 -45.27
N THR A 406 2.26 -8.41 -45.68
CA THR A 406 0.92 -8.99 -45.68
C THR A 406 0.36 -9.11 -44.26
N ALA A 407 1.18 -9.44 -43.26
CA ALA A 407 0.74 -9.50 -41.86
C ALA A 407 0.27 -8.12 -41.34
N ILE A 408 1.04 -7.06 -41.59
CA ILE A 408 0.70 -5.69 -41.17
C ILE A 408 -0.60 -5.22 -41.83
N ASP A 409 -0.78 -5.47 -43.13
CA ASP A 409 -1.99 -5.08 -43.85
C ASP A 409 -3.24 -5.79 -43.30
N ASN A 410 -3.12 -7.07 -42.93
CA ASN A 410 -4.24 -7.83 -42.34
C ASN A 410 -4.55 -7.38 -40.90
N TYR A 411 -3.54 -7.07 -40.08
CA TYR A 411 -3.78 -6.57 -38.71
C TYR A 411 -4.31 -5.15 -38.67
N SER A 412 -3.90 -4.29 -39.61
CA SER A 412 -4.39 -2.90 -39.67
C SER A 412 -5.90 -2.84 -39.94
N GLN A 413 -6.45 -3.82 -40.66
CA GLN A 413 -7.90 -3.94 -40.88
C GLN A 413 -8.69 -4.28 -39.60
N VAL A 414 -8.05 -4.88 -38.59
CA VAL A 414 -8.69 -5.23 -37.31
C VAL A 414 -8.77 -4.01 -36.38
N GLN A 415 -7.86 -3.04 -36.53
CA GLN A 415 -7.72 -1.91 -35.60
C GLN A 415 -8.68 -0.73 -35.89
N PHE A 416 -9.21 -0.61 -37.12
CA PHE A 416 -10.16 0.46 -37.47
C PHE A 416 -11.59 0.22 -36.95
N CYS A 417 -11.97 -1.01 -36.62
CA CYS A 417 -13.31 -1.31 -36.11
C CYS A 417 -13.50 -1.03 -34.61
N THR A 418 -12.43 -0.95 -33.81
CA THR A 418 -12.52 -0.71 -32.36
C THR A 418 -12.65 0.78 -31.98
N CYS A 419 -12.34 1.71 -32.89
CA CYS A 419 -12.40 3.16 -32.64
C CYS A 419 -13.78 3.81 -32.86
N LEU A 420 -14.82 3.07 -33.28
CA LEU A 420 -16.17 3.61 -33.56
C LEU A 420 -17.20 3.35 -32.45
N THR A 421 -16.80 2.84 -31.28
CA THR A 421 -17.70 2.58 -30.15
C THR A 421 -17.17 3.15 -28.83
N LEU A 422 -16.94 4.47 -28.79
CA LEU A 422 -16.91 5.26 -27.56
C LEU A 422 -18.10 6.23 -27.54
#